data_AF-A0A7J6N274-F1
#
_entry.id   AF-A0A7J6N274-F1
#
_cell.length_a   1.000
_cell.length_b   1.000
_cell.length_c   1.000
_cell.angle_alpha   90.00
_cell.angle_beta   90.00
_cell.angle_gamma   90.00
#
_symmetry.space_group_name_H-M   'P 1'
#
loop_
_entity.id
_entity.type
_entity.pdbx_description
1 polymer ?
#
loop_
_entity_poly.entity_id
_entity_poly.type
_entity_poly.pdbx_seq_one_letter_code
_entity_poly.pdbx_strand_id
1 'polypeptide(L)'
;MYCVDGGRGSTGGDDVGVGGGRGSTGGDDVGVGGGRGSTGGDDVGVGGGRGSTGGDDVGVDGGRGSTGGDDVGVGGGRGSTGGDDVGVGGGRGSTGGDDGGRGSTGAPGRLATIGTEHWVKYLLILGGKAVPSIPVKVLESVDWLKSGVMSPVKDQGHCGSCWAFSARGAIEARYKLLTNKSTLLSEQLLVDCGHETGSLGCAGGRMDQAFSFIKKHGLALESAYPYSAKSGLCRIDESPAFKAGYIHTFYFVQSKSEHELKKALATGPVSVALRASSFSFRHYKSGVLKGDCSGPISHAGLAVGYGAQDGIEYWLVKNSWGANWGESGYIKIARGVNELDNSGECGILAEPVFPVLNSALLTTV
;
A
#
# COMPACT_ATOMS: atom_id res chain seq x y z
N MET A 1 -12.95 -38.25 -2.94
CA MET A 1 -13.90 -38.80 -1.93
C MET A 1 -13.90 -37.87 -0.70
N TYR A 2 -15.03 -37.63 -0.01
CA TYR A 2 -15.03 -36.83 1.23
C TYR A 2 -14.99 -37.75 2.46
N CYS A 3 -13.88 -37.72 3.21
CA CYS A 3 -13.74 -38.44 4.48
C CYS A 3 -13.56 -37.44 5.62
N VAL A 4 -14.40 -37.54 6.65
CA VAL A 4 -14.26 -36.81 7.92
C VAL A 4 -14.04 -37.87 8.99
N ASP A 5 -12.87 -37.76 9.65
CA ASP A 5 -12.33 -38.63 10.70
C ASP A 5 -11.92 -40.08 10.34
N GLY A 6 -10.60 -40.32 10.36
CA GLY A 6 -10.00 -41.55 10.91
C GLY A 6 -10.06 -42.85 10.09
N GLY A 7 -10.21 -42.81 8.77
CA GLY A 7 -10.25 -44.01 7.90
C GLY A 7 -8.93 -44.39 7.19
N ARG A 8 -8.78 -45.65 6.79
CA ARG A 8 -7.76 -46.14 5.83
C ARG A 8 -8.43 -46.48 4.50
N GLY A 9 -7.89 -45.99 3.38
CA GLY A 9 -8.39 -46.28 2.03
C GLY A 9 -7.34 -46.03 0.94
N SER A 10 -7.54 -46.65 -0.23
CA SER A 10 -6.78 -46.40 -1.46
C SER A 10 -7.77 -46.15 -2.59
N THR A 11 -7.57 -45.04 -3.30
CA THR A 11 -8.47 -44.54 -4.35
C THR A 11 -7.63 -44.24 -5.60
N GLY A 12 -8.25 -44.34 -6.78
CA GLY A 12 -7.58 -44.10 -8.07
C GLY A 12 -7.72 -42.68 -8.61
N GLY A 13 -8.10 -41.68 -7.79
CA GLY A 13 -8.31 -40.28 -8.20
C GLY A 13 -8.35 -39.32 -7.00
N ASP A 14 -8.57 -38.03 -7.25
CA ASP A 14 -8.39 -36.91 -6.30
C ASP A 14 -9.26 -36.97 -5.01
N ASP A 15 -8.66 -36.65 -3.85
CA ASP A 15 -9.32 -36.68 -2.53
C ASP A 15 -9.21 -35.36 -1.72
N VAL A 16 -10.21 -35.09 -0.86
CA VAL A 16 -10.27 -33.90 0.03
C VAL A 16 -10.72 -34.30 1.44
N GLY A 17 -9.94 -33.98 2.48
CA GLY A 17 -10.20 -34.45 3.86
C GLY A 17 -9.74 -33.51 4.99
N VAL A 18 -10.38 -33.64 6.16
CA VAL A 18 -10.03 -32.92 7.40
C VAL A 18 -9.90 -33.94 8.54
N GLY A 19 -8.74 -33.96 9.21
CA GLY A 19 -8.41 -34.91 10.28
C GLY A 19 -7.40 -36.00 9.86
N GLY A 20 -6.54 -36.44 10.79
CA GLY A 20 -5.37 -37.28 10.50
C GLY A 20 -5.72 -38.72 10.04
N GLY A 21 -5.40 -39.05 8.78
CA GLY A 21 -5.60 -40.37 8.16
C GLY A 21 -4.35 -40.96 7.48
N ARG A 22 -4.44 -42.21 7.00
CA ARG A 22 -3.40 -42.89 6.19
C ARG A 22 -3.99 -43.50 4.92
N GLY A 23 -3.44 -43.17 3.75
CA GLY A 23 -3.92 -43.68 2.44
C GLY A 23 -2.89 -43.52 1.31
N SER A 24 -3.17 -44.09 0.15
CA SER A 24 -2.39 -43.91 -1.09
C SER A 24 -3.33 -43.70 -2.26
N THR A 25 -3.12 -42.60 -2.98
CA THR A 25 -3.97 -42.11 -4.07
C THR A 25 -3.14 -42.00 -5.36
N GLY A 26 -3.82 -42.02 -6.51
CA GLY A 26 -3.19 -41.90 -7.83
C GLY A 26 -3.26 -40.49 -8.45
N GLY A 27 -3.85 -39.50 -7.76
CA GLY A 27 -4.10 -38.12 -8.22
C GLY A 27 -3.71 -37.07 -7.17
N ASP A 28 -4.27 -35.86 -7.27
CA ASP A 28 -3.93 -34.69 -6.42
C ASP A 28 -4.75 -34.65 -5.12
N ASP A 29 -4.14 -34.28 -3.98
CA ASP A 29 -4.79 -34.31 -2.66
C ASP A 29 -4.76 -32.94 -1.91
N VAL A 30 -5.85 -32.59 -1.22
CA VAL A 30 -5.94 -31.36 -0.37
C VAL A 30 -6.47 -31.67 1.04
N GLY A 31 -5.73 -31.32 2.09
CA GLY A 31 -6.13 -31.66 3.47
C GLY A 31 -5.61 -30.78 4.63
N VAL A 32 -6.32 -30.83 5.76
CA VAL A 32 -5.96 -30.12 7.01
C VAL A 32 -5.89 -31.12 8.18
N GLY A 33 -4.69 -31.26 8.77
CA GLY A 33 -4.41 -32.19 9.88
C GLY A 33 -3.39 -33.28 9.54
N GLY A 34 -2.49 -33.62 10.48
CA GLY A 34 -1.32 -34.47 10.23
C GLY A 34 -1.66 -35.92 9.83
N GLY A 35 -1.37 -36.28 8.57
CA GLY A 35 -1.55 -37.62 8.00
C GLY A 35 -0.26 -38.25 7.44
N ARG A 36 -0.32 -39.51 7.00
CA ARG A 36 0.79 -40.19 6.27
C ARG A 36 0.28 -40.91 5.02
N GLY A 37 0.82 -40.62 3.84
CA GLY A 37 0.40 -41.23 2.57
C GLY A 37 1.41 -41.10 1.44
N SER A 38 1.11 -41.71 0.29
CA SER A 38 1.91 -41.64 -0.94
C SER A 38 0.98 -41.37 -2.12
N THR A 39 1.23 -40.28 -2.85
CA THR A 39 0.39 -39.78 -3.95
C THR A 39 1.19 -39.77 -5.26
N GLY A 40 0.48 -39.77 -6.39
CA GLY A 40 1.07 -39.72 -7.73
C GLY A 40 1.14 -38.31 -8.34
N GLY A 41 0.48 -37.31 -7.74
CA GLY A 41 0.33 -35.93 -8.23
C GLY A 41 0.81 -34.86 -7.24
N ASP A 42 0.23 -33.65 -7.31
CA ASP A 42 0.59 -32.46 -6.51
C ASP A 42 -0.25 -32.37 -5.21
N ASP A 43 0.37 -32.00 -4.08
CA ASP A 43 -0.28 -32.00 -2.76
C ASP A 43 -0.30 -30.59 -2.09
N VAL A 44 -1.43 -30.22 -1.46
CA VAL A 44 -1.56 -28.97 -0.67
C VAL A 44 -2.13 -29.22 0.72
N GLY A 45 -1.37 -28.91 1.78
CA GLY A 45 -1.78 -29.23 3.16
C GLY A 45 -1.31 -28.30 4.28
N VAL A 46 -2.07 -28.30 5.39
CA VAL A 46 -1.74 -27.56 6.62
C VAL A 46 -1.67 -28.53 7.82
N GLY A 47 -0.48 -28.66 8.41
CA GLY A 47 -0.19 -29.52 9.58
C GLY A 47 0.79 -30.66 9.30
N GLY A 48 1.69 -30.94 10.26
CA GLY A 48 2.83 -31.84 10.07
C GLY A 48 2.50 -33.29 9.68
N GLY A 49 2.69 -33.61 8.39
CA GLY A 49 2.55 -34.94 7.80
C GLY A 49 3.88 -35.56 7.33
N ARG A 50 3.85 -36.85 6.93
CA ARG A 50 4.97 -37.54 6.25
C ARG A 50 4.48 -38.31 5.02
N GLY A 51 5.02 -38.02 3.85
CA GLY A 51 4.64 -38.69 2.60
C GLY A 51 5.70 -38.61 1.50
N SER A 52 5.43 -39.24 0.37
CA SER A 52 6.26 -39.21 -0.85
C SER A 52 5.35 -38.98 -2.05
N THR A 53 5.63 -37.93 -2.81
CA THR A 53 4.82 -37.46 -3.95
C THR A 53 5.61 -37.51 -5.25
N GLY A 54 4.91 -37.55 -6.37
CA GLY A 54 5.50 -37.53 -7.71
C GLY A 54 5.66 -36.12 -8.32
N GLY A 55 4.99 -35.11 -7.76
CA GLY A 55 4.88 -33.72 -8.26
C GLY A 55 5.41 -32.64 -7.31
N ASP A 56 4.84 -31.43 -7.40
CA ASP A 56 5.20 -30.21 -6.63
C ASP A 56 4.33 -30.07 -5.35
N ASP A 57 4.93 -29.67 -4.22
CA ASP A 57 4.26 -29.63 -2.91
C ASP A 57 4.19 -28.21 -2.30
N VAL A 58 3.04 -27.84 -1.68
CA VAL A 58 2.88 -26.58 -0.92
C VAL A 58 2.33 -26.83 0.49
N GLY A 59 3.10 -26.47 1.54
CA GLY A 59 2.74 -26.81 2.92
C GLY A 59 3.09 -25.77 4.00
N VAL A 60 2.28 -25.75 5.07
CA VAL A 60 2.51 -24.94 6.28
C VAL A 60 2.62 -25.87 7.50
N ASP A 61 3.71 -25.72 8.27
CA ASP A 61 4.15 -26.50 9.45
C ASP A 61 4.74 -27.91 9.20
N GLY A 62 6.06 -27.97 8.96
CA GLY A 62 6.96 -28.98 9.56
C GLY A 62 6.84 -30.45 9.11
N GLY A 63 6.63 -30.73 7.82
CA GLY A 63 6.63 -32.09 7.26
C GLY A 63 8.02 -32.72 7.01
N ARG A 64 8.04 -34.05 6.79
CA ARG A 64 9.21 -34.78 6.22
C ARG A 64 8.75 -35.65 5.04
N GLY A 65 9.31 -35.42 3.85
CA GLY A 65 8.99 -36.17 2.64
C GLY A 65 10.10 -36.11 1.58
N SER A 66 9.88 -36.83 0.47
CA SER A 66 10.71 -36.79 -0.75
C SER A 66 9.81 -36.55 -1.95
N THR A 67 10.11 -35.52 -2.73
CA THR A 67 9.31 -35.06 -3.88
C THR A 67 10.13 -35.17 -5.17
N GLY A 68 9.43 -35.22 -6.30
CA GLY A 68 10.04 -35.23 -7.64
C GLY A 68 10.27 -33.84 -8.25
N GLY A 69 9.60 -32.80 -7.72
CA GLY A 69 9.54 -31.42 -8.25
C GLY A 69 10.03 -30.31 -7.31
N ASP A 70 9.49 -29.10 -7.46
CA ASP A 70 9.84 -27.86 -6.72
C ASP A 70 8.94 -27.68 -5.47
N ASP A 71 9.52 -27.29 -4.33
CA ASP A 71 8.80 -27.20 -3.04
C ASP A 71 8.71 -25.74 -2.50
N VAL A 72 7.54 -25.37 -1.94
CA VAL A 72 7.34 -24.08 -1.22
C VAL A 72 6.74 -24.29 0.18
N GLY A 73 7.47 -23.87 1.23
CA GLY A 73 7.08 -24.14 2.61
C GLY A 73 7.32 -23.03 3.64
N VAL A 74 6.45 -22.97 4.65
CA VAL A 74 6.59 -22.09 5.84
C VAL A 74 6.65 -22.95 7.11
N GLY A 75 7.81 -22.98 7.79
CA GLY A 75 8.07 -23.78 8.99
C GLY A 75 9.23 -24.78 8.86
N GLY A 76 9.79 -25.25 9.99
CA GLY A 76 11.03 -26.04 10.03
C GLY A 76 10.89 -27.52 9.63
N GLY A 77 10.87 -27.81 8.33
CA GLY A 77 10.86 -29.16 7.75
C GLY A 77 12.25 -29.73 7.41
N ARG A 78 12.32 -31.02 7.04
CA ARG A 78 13.51 -31.70 6.47
C ARG A 78 13.07 -32.63 5.32
N GLY A 79 13.59 -32.43 4.11
CA GLY A 79 13.28 -33.23 2.91
C GLY A 79 14.45 -33.27 1.92
N SER A 80 14.27 -34.03 0.83
CA SER A 80 15.19 -34.13 -0.32
C SER A 80 14.36 -33.98 -1.60
N THR A 81 14.72 -33.00 -2.43
CA THR A 81 13.99 -32.60 -3.64
C THR A 81 14.86 -32.79 -4.88
N GLY A 82 14.23 -32.77 -6.06
CA GLY A 82 14.89 -32.80 -7.37
C GLY A 82 15.07 -31.42 -8.04
N GLY A 83 14.45 -30.36 -7.49
CA GLY A 83 14.36 -29.00 -8.04
C GLY A 83 14.83 -27.85 -7.12
N ASP A 84 14.38 -26.62 -7.35
CA ASP A 84 14.78 -25.37 -6.65
C ASP A 84 13.85 -25.03 -5.46
N ASP A 85 14.40 -24.99 -4.23
CA ASP A 85 13.58 -24.81 -3.01
C ASP A 85 13.44 -23.34 -2.55
N VAL A 86 12.25 -22.92 -2.10
CA VAL A 86 12.03 -21.62 -1.40
C VAL A 86 11.32 -21.80 -0.05
N GLY A 87 11.99 -21.44 1.05
CA GLY A 87 11.47 -21.61 2.41
C GLY A 87 11.61 -20.39 3.32
N VAL A 88 10.65 -20.20 4.24
CA VAL A 88 10.71 -19.22 5.33
C VAL A 88 10.70 -19.94 6.69
N GLY A 89 11.88 -20.06 7.30
CA GLY A 89 12.10 -20.72 8.60
C GLY A 89 13.38 -21.57 8.63
N GLY A 90 14.01 -21.75 9.80
CA GLY A 90 15.33 -22.37 9.97
C GLY A 90 15.43 -23.89 9.71
N GLY A 91 15.15 -24.33 8.48
CA GLY A 91 15.36 -25.71 8.01
C GLY A 91 16.78 -25.97 7.49
N ARG A 92 17.13 -27.26 7.36
CA ARG A 92 18.36 -27.73 6.69
C ARG A 92 17.95 -28.66 5.54
N GLY A 93 18.29 -28.28 4.31
CA GLY A 93 18.17 -29.09 3.09
C GLY A 93 19.49 -29.08 2.32
N SER A 94 19.65 -30.02 1.38
CA SER A 94 20.82 -30.12 0.50
C SER A 94 20.34 -29.96 -0.93
N THR A 95 20.74 -28.86 -1.59
CA THR A 95 20.53 -28.64 -3.02
C THR A 95 21.80 -29.00 -3.80
N GLY A 96 21.65 -29.53 -5.00
CA GLY A 96 22.77 -29.92 -5.88
C GLY A 96 23.05 -28.86 -6.95
N GLY A 97 23.77 -27.79 -6.60
CA GLY A 97 24.20 -26.76 -7.55
C GLY A 97 25.43 -25.98 -7.05
N ASP A 98 26.43 -25.84 -7.91
CA ASP A 98 27.78 -25.33 -7.62
C ASP A 98 27.88 -23.78 -7.42
N ASP A 99 29.00 -23.37 -6.80
CA ASP A 99 29.63 -22.03 -6.70
C ASP A 99 29.38 -21.09 -5.49
N GLY A 100 30.19 -21.31 -4.44
CA GLY A 100 31.21 -20.38 -3.91
C GLY A 100 30.95 -18.88 -3.67
N GLY A 101 30.91 -18.46 -2.40
CA GLY A 101 31.26 -17.08 -2.00
C GLY A 101 30.82 -16.65 -0.59
N ARG A 102 31.78 -16.43 0.33
CA ARG A 102 31.57 -15.75 1.63
C ARG A 102 31.64 -14.23 1.46
N GLY A 103 30.75 -13.48 2.13
CA GLY A 103 30.90 -12.03 2.36
C GLY A 103 29.69 -11.40 3.07
N SER A 104 29.94 -10.71 4.18
CA SER A 104 28.94 -10.02 5.01
C SER A 104 28.47 -8.69 4.40
N THR A 105 27.28 -8.22 4.76
CA THR A 105 26.95 -6.81 5.12
C THR A 105 25.47 -6.69 5.49
N GLY A 106 25.19 -5.90 6.54
CA GLY A 106 23.83 -5.58 6.96
C GLY A 106 23.15 -4.61 6.00
N ALA A 107 21.84 -4.76 5.83
CA ALA A 107 20.97 -3.82 5.12
C ALA A 107 19.68 -3.61 5.93
N PRO A 108 19.23 -2.36 6.20
CA PRO A 108 17.94 -2.10 6.81
C PRO A 108 16.82 -2.09 5.75
N GLY A 109 15.80 -2.92 5.99
CA GLY A 109 14.38 -2.77 5.63
C GLY A 109 13.99 -2.32 4.21
N ARG A 110 13.56 -3.26 3.37
CA ARG A 110 12.73 -2.98 2.18
C ARG A 110 11.41 -2.32 2.61
N LEU A 111 11.19 -1.07 2.19
CA LEU A 111 9.88 -0.44 2.10
C LEU A 111 8.99 -1.27 1.15
N ALA A 112 7.77 -1.56 1.56
CA ALA A 112 6.82 -2.32 0.76
C ALA A 112 6.34 -1.50 -0.44
N THR A 113 7.02 -1.64 -1.58
CA THR A 113 6.55 -1.20 -2.90
C THR A 113 5.56 -2.22 -3.44
N ILE A 114 4.37 -1.77 -3.84
CA ILE A 114 3.38 -2.64 -4.46
C ILE A 114 3.68 -2.72 -5.95
N GLY A 115 4.07 -3.90 -6.43
CA GLY A 115 4.22 -4.26 -7.84
C GLY A 115 3.13 -5.25 -8.27
N THR A 116 2.40 -4.85 -9.33
CA THR A 116 1.56 -5.58 -10.30
C THR A 116 0.69 -6.82 -9.98
N GLU A 117 0.69 -7.48 -8.82
CA GLU A 117 -0.04 -8.77 -8.69
C GLU A 117 -1.04 -8.88 -7.50
N HIS A 118 -1.26 -7.83 -6.69
CA HIS A 118 -2.17 -7.94 -5.54
C HIS A 118 -3.16 -6.78 -5.42
N TRP A 119 -4.18 -6.74 -6.29
CA TRP A 119 -5.38 -5.93 -6.05
C TRP A 119 -6.65 -6.52 -6.69
N VAL A 120 -7.17 -7.60 -6.11
CA VAL A 120 -8.61 -7.86 -6.08
C VAL A 120 -8.98 -8.35 -4.67
N LYS A 121 -9.24 -7.40 -3.76
CA LYS A 121 -10.17 -7.60 -2.64
C LYS A 121 -11.03 -6.36 -2.53
N TYR A 122 -12.05 -6.43 -3.37
CA TYR A 122 -13.31 -5.73 -3.34
C TYR A 122 -14.29 -6.88 -2.98
N LEU A 123 -14.87 -6.80 -1.77
CA LEU A 123 -15.87 -7.71 -1.14
C LEU A 123 -15.71 -9.23 -1.31
N LEU A 124 -15.78 -9.97 -0.19
CA LEU A 124 -16.91 -10.88 0.07
C LEU A 124 -16.72 -11.61 1.40
N ILE A 125 -17.68 -11.39 2.29
CA ILE A 125 -18.14 -12.39 3.24
C ILE A 125 -18.82 -13.51 2.42
N LEU A 126 -18.69 -14.74 2.92
CA LEU A 126 -19.25 -16.02 2.49
C LEU A 126 -18.40 -16.85 1.50
N GLY A 127 -17.65 -17.78 2.09
CA GLY A 127 -17.49 -19.16 1.59
C GLY A 127 -16.90 -19.31 0.20
N GLY A 128 -15.61 -19.66 0.15
CA GLY A 128 -14.80 -19.78 -1.05
C GLY A 128 -15.52 -20.35 -2.28
N LYS A 129 -15.67 -19.49 -3.29
CA LYS A 129 -15.61 -19.83 -4.71
C LYS A 129 -14.94 -18.65 -5.43
N ALA A 130 -14.00 -18.96 -6.30
CA ALA A 130 -13.23 -17.97 -7.06
C ALA A 130 -14.17 -17.01 -7.82
N VAL A 131 -13.98 -15.71 -7.65
CA VAL A 131 -14.68 -14.67 -8.41
C VAL A 131 -13.76 -14.23 -9.55
N PRO A 132 -14.21 -14.23 -10.82
CA PRO A 132 -13.41 -13.74 -11.93
C PRO A 132 -13.09 -12.25 -11.76
N SER A 133 -11.89 -11.83 -12.17
CA SER A 133 -11.36 -10.47 -12.03
C SER A 133 -12.35 -9.40 -12.49
N ILE A 134 -12.88 -8.61 -11.55
CA ILE A 134 -13.72 -7.45 -11.86
C ILE A 134 -12.79 -6.29 -12.25
N PRO A 135 -12.82 -5.79 -13.49
CA PRO A 135 -11.99 -4.67 -13.90
C PRO A 135 -12.44 -3.39 -13.16
N VAL A 136 -11.55 -2.79 -12.36
CA VAL A 136 -11.74 -1.43 -11.86
C VAL A 136 -11.76 -0.50 -13.07
N LYS A 137 -12.94 0.01 -13.43
CA LYS A 137 -13.08 0.97 -14.52
C LYS A 137 -12.38 2.27 -14.12
N VAL A 138 -11.18 2.48 -14.63
CA VAL A 138 -10.49 3.77 -14.53
C VAL A 138 -11.35 4.79 -15.27
N LEU A 139 -11.89 5.75 -14.53
CA LEU A 139 -12.73 6.81 -15.10
C LEU A 139 -11.90 7.69 -16.04
N GLU A 140 -12.57 8.35 -16.99
CA GLU A 140 -11.91 9.32 -17.87
C GLU A 140 -11.42 10.55 -17.09
N SER A 141 -12.14 10.92 -16.03
CA SER A 141 -11.78 12.00 -15.11
C SER A 141 -12.23 11.70 -13.68
N VAL A 142 -11.48 12.21 -12.71
CA VAL A 142 -11.85 12.23 -11.29
C VAL A 142 -11.69 13.66 -10.79
N ASP A 143 -12.64 14.16 -10.03
CA ASP A 143 -12.59 15.51 -9.44
C ASP A 143 -13.22 15.51 -8.04
N TRP A 144 -12.41 15.21 -7.02
CA TRP A 144 -12.87 15.22 -5.62
C TRP A 144 -13.21 16.61 -5.10
N LEU A 145 -12.72 17.66 -5.77
CA LEU A 145 -13.11 19.04 -5.45
C LEU A 145 -14.59 19.26 -5.79
N LYS A 146 -15.02 18.87 -6.99
CA LYS A 146 -16.44 18.95 -7.39
C LYS A 146 -17.35 18.03 -6.58
N SER A 147 -16.84 16.91 -6.09
CA SER A 147 -17.58 16.01 -5.19
C SER A 147 -17.81 16.60 -3.79
N GLY A 148 -17.24 17.76 -3.45
CA GLY A 148 -17.50 18.46 -2.19
C GLY A 148 -16.84 17.83 -0.96
N VAL A 149 -15.83 16.98 -1.15
CA VAL A 149 -15.14 16.27 -0.04
C VAL A 149 -13.88 16.96 0.44
N MET A 150 -13.40 17.96 -0.30
CA MET A 150 -12.19 18.69 0.05
C MET A 150 -12.45 19.69 1.17
N SER A 151 -11.57 19.72 2.17
CA SER A 151 -11.51 20.82 3.13
C SER A 151 -11.09 22.13 2.44
N PRO A 152 -11.32 23.32 3.05
CA PRO A 152 -10.84 24.58 2.52
C PRO A 152 -9.32 24.59 2.26
N VAL A 153 -8.87 25.40 1.31
CA VAL A 153 -7.45 25.66 1.09
C VAL A 153 -6.88 26.41 2.29
N LYS A 154 -5.70 25.99 2.76
CA LYS A 154 -4.96 26.62 3.84
C LYS A 154 -3.65 27.22 3.35
N ASP A 155 -2.95 27.92 4.25
CA ASP A 155 -1.66 28.56 4.00
C ASP A 155 -0.63 28.09 5.04
N GLN A 156 0.45 27.46 4.57
CA GLN A 156 1.59 27.02 5.39
C GLN A 156 2.52 28.17 5.78
N GLY A 157 2.36 29.35 5.17
CA GLY A 157 3.24 30.50 5.36
C GLY A 157 4.69 30.17 5.00
N HIS A 158 5.61 30.55 5.88
CA HIS A 158 7.06 30.42 5.67
C HIS A 158 7.64 29.09 6.19
N CYS A 159 6.81 28.20 6.73
CA CYS A 159 7.22 26.93 7.31
C CYS A 159 7.23 25.84 6.24
N GLY A 160 8.31 25.06 6.12
CA GLY A 160 8.44 23.88 5.24
C GLY A 160 7.62 22.69 5.71
N SER A 161 6.32 22.89 5.91
CA SER A 161 5.37 21.91 6.49
C SER A 161 4.37 21.35 5.49
N CYS A 162 4.57 21.56 4.19
CA CYS A 162 3.68 21.05 3.13
C CYS A 162 3.37 19.55 3.24
N TRP A 163 4.34 18.77 3.72
CA TRP A 163 4.21 17.34 4.01
C TRP A 163 3.07 17.04 5.00
N ALA A 164 2.93 17.87 6.05
CA ALA A 164 1.87 17.78 7.05
C ALA A 164 0.51 18.18 6.44
N PHE A 165 0.47 19.28 5.68
CA PHE A 165 -0.75 19.72 4.98
C PHE A 165 -1.27 18.67 3.99
N SER A 166 -0.37 18.07 3.22
CA SER A 166 -0.72 17.02 2.24
C SER A 166 -1.30 15.80 2.95
N ALA A 167 -0.61 15.26 3.96
CA ALA A 167 -1.07 14.08 4.69
C ALA A 167 -2.41 14.34 5.41
N ARG A 168 -2.52 15.49 6.09
CA ARG A 168 -3.73 15.93 6.77
C ARG A 168 -4.91 16.00 5.80
N GLY A 169 -4.73 16.67 4.66
CA GLY A 169 -5.78 16.85 3.67
C GLY A 169 -6.27 15.53 3.06
N ALA A 170 -5.39 14.54 2.89
CA ALA A 170 -5.77 13.21 2.43
C ALA A 170 -6.71 12.51 3.43
N ILE A 171 -6.42 12.62 4.73
CA ILE A 171 -7.24 12.02 5.80
C ILE A 171 -8.60 12.70 5.90
N GLU A 172 -8.66 14.03 5.88
CA GLU A 172 -9.93 14.77 5.95
C GLU A 172 -10.86 14.44 4.80
N ALA A 173 -10.32 14.44 3.57
CA ALA A 173 -11.13 14.17 2.39
C ALA A 173 -11.64 12.73 2.39
N ARG A 174 -10.79 11.76 2.75
CA ARG A 174 -11.19 10.37 2.87
C ARG A 174 -12.16 10.16 4.05
N TYR A 175 -12.00 10.85 5.17
CA TYR A 175 -12.97 10.82 6.26
C TYR A 175 -14.34 11.35 5.82
N LYS A 176 -14.36 12.46 5.09
CA LYS A 176 -15.59 13.03 4.52
C LYS A 176 -16.23 12.08 3.52
N LEU A 177 -15.45 11.41 2.67
CA LEU A 177 -15.95 10.38 1.75
C LEU A 177 -16.67 9.24 2.46
N LEU A 178 -16.14 8.79 3.60
CA LEU A 178 -16.67 7.64 4.33
C LEU A 178 -17.86 7.97 5.23
N THR A 179 -17.86 9.15 5.82
CA THR A 179 -18.79 9.48 6.90
C THR A 179 -19.78 10.58 6.51
N ASN A 180 -19.56 11.24 5.37
CA ASN A 180 -20.20 12.48 4.99
C ASN A 180 -20.07 13.61 6.04
N LYS A 181 -19.15 13.50 7.00
CA LYS A 181 -18.86 14.52 8.01
C LYS A 181 -17.56 15.24 7.70
N SER A 182 -17.57 16.56 7.86
CA SER A 182 -16.37 17.37 7.69
C SER A 182 -15.64 17.50 9.02
N THR A 183 -14.31 17.39 8.99
CA THR A 183 -13.46 17.63 10.16
C THR A 183 -12.27 18.46 9.73
N LEU A 184 -11.77 19.31 10.63
CA LEU A 184 -10.55 20.08 10.46
C LEU A 184 -9.49 19.57 11.43
N LEU A 185 -8.42 19.00 10.90
CA LEU A 185 -7.34 18.39 11.65
C LEU A 185 -6.10 19.31 11.66
N SER A 186 -5.29 19.18 12.70
CA SER A 186 -4.15 20.04 12.98
C SER A 186 -2.89 19.60 12.23
N GLU A 187 -2.34 20.43 11.35
CA GLU A 187 -0.98 20.25 10.86
C GLU A 187 0.08 20.51 11.94
N GLN A 188 -0.21 21.40 12.90
CA GLN A 188 0.78 21.84 13.87
C GLN A 188 1.25 20.70 14.77
N LEU A 189 0.36 19.79 15.16
CA LEU A 189 0.73 18.58 15.90
C LEU A 189 1.76 17.74 15.13
N LEU A 190 1.65 17.63 13.79
CA LEU A 190 2.67 16.96 12.98
C LEU A 190 3.98 17.76 12.95
N VAL A 191 3.90 19.08 12.77
CA VAL A 191 5.08 19.95 12.76
C VAL A 191 5.87 19.84 14.08
N ASP A 192 5.18 19.79 15.22
CA ASP A 192 5.82 19.79 16.54
C ASP A 192 6.26 18.38 16.96
N CYS A 193 5.46 17.34 16.67
CA CYS A 193 5.67 15.98 17.19
C CYS A 193 6.13 14.95 16.16
N GLY A 194 6.07 15.25 14.86
CA GLY A 194 6.43 14.31 13.80
C GLY A 194 7.91 13.91 13.76
N HIS A 195 8.76 14.56 14.55
CA HIS A 195 10.17 14.18 14.73
C HIS A 195 10.33 12.76 15.27
N GLU A 196 9.35 12.23 16.01
CA GLU A 196 9.31 10.81 16.42
C GLU A 196 9.33 9.83 15.24
N THR A 197 8.89 10.27 14.06
CA THR A 197 8.86 9.51 12.82
C THR A 197 9.80 10.07 11.75
N GLY A 198 10.75 10.91 12.15
CA GLY A 198 11.82 11.40 11.28
C GLY A 198 11.53 12.70 10.50
N SER A 199 10.45 13.43 10.81
CA SER A 199 10.24 14.78 10.25
C SER A 199 11.12 15.81 10.97
N LEU A 200 11.38 16.95 10.32
CA LEU A 200 12.16 18.06 10.86
C LEU A 200 11.30 19.32 11.10
N GLY A 201 9.99 19.13 11.32
CA GLY A 201 9.03 20.22 11.51
C GLY A 201 9.00 21.17 10.31
N CYS A 202 9.31 22.45 10.53
CA CYS A 202 9.39 23.44 9.46
C CYS A 202 10.62 23.32 8.54
N ALA A 203 11.62 22.51 8.88
CA ALA A 203 12.76 22.25 8.00
C ALA A 203 12.48 21.14 6.96
N GLY A 204 11.28 20.56 6.97
CA GLY A 204 10.85 19.55 6.01
C GLY A 204 10.43 18.24 6.65
N GLY A 205 9.86 17.37 5.84
CA GLY A 205 9.38 16.05 6.24
C GLY A 205 8.75 15.35 5.04
N ARG A 206 8.33 14.10 5.24
CA ARG A 206 7.65 13.29 4.21
C ARG A 206 6.23 12.91 4.63
N MET A 207 5.36 12.69 3.66
CA MET A 207 3.95 12.35 3.93
C MET A 207 3.81 10.96 4.57
N ASP A 208 4.69 10.01 4.26
CA ASP A 208 4.73 8.69 4.90
C ASP A 208 5.16 8.76 6.38
N GLN A 209 6.03 9.71 6.73
CA GLN A 209 6.38 9.99 8.13
C GLN A 209 5.17 10.55 8.89
N ALA A 210 4.45 11.52 8.29
CA ALA A 210 3.20 12.00 8.86
C ALA A 210 2.19 10.87 9.08
N PHE A 211 1.96 10.01 8.08
CA PHE A 211 1.05 8.89 8.23
C PHE A 211 1.52 7.90 9.31
N SER A 212 2.83 7.64 9.42
CA SER A 212 3.39 6.81 10.47
C SER A 212 3.10 7.39 11.86
N PHE A 213 3.24 8.71 12.03
CA PHE A 213 2.91 9.39 13.28
C PHE A 213 1.42 9.26 13.60
N ILE A 214 0.56 9.55 12.62
CA ILE A 214 -0.91 9.53 12.79
C ILE A 214 -1.42 8.13 13.09
N LYS A 215 -0.82 7.09 12.50
CA LYS A 215 -1.14 5.69 12.81
C LYS A 215 -0.88 5.36 14.29
N LYS A 216 0.16 5.94 14.89
CA LYS A 216 0.58 5.68 16.27
C LYS A 216 -0.18 6.55 17.28
N HIS A 217 -0.37 7.83 16.99
CA HIS A 217 -0.89 8.81 17.96
C HIS A 217 -2.26 9.39 17.63
N GLY A 218 -2.72 9.22 16.38
CA GLY A 218 -3.81 10.00 15.84
C GLY A 218 -3.39 11.44 15.49
N LEU A 219 -4.38 12.28 15.18
CA LEU A 219 -4.21 13.67 14.84
C LEU A 219 -5.27 14.53 15.54
N ALA A 220 -4.83 15.64 16.11
CA ALA A 220 -5.73 16.57 16.81
C ALA A 220 -6.66 17.32 15.85
N LEU A 221 -7.76 17.81 16.38
CA LEU A 221 -8.56 18.87 15.74
C LEU A 221 -7.72 20.15 15.63
N GLU A 222 -7.93 20.89 14.54
CA GLU A 222 -7.35 22.23 14.35
C GLU A 222 -7.68 23.15 15.53
N SER A 223 -8.91 23.08 16.05
CA SER A 223 -9.35 23.91 17.18
C SER A 223 -8.63 23.57 18.50
N ALA A 224 -8.11 22.35 18.63
CA ALA A 224 -7.38 21.91 19.82
C ALA A 224 -5.87 22.19 19.71
N TYR A 225 -5.33 22.20 18.48
CA TYR A 225 -3.93 22.50 18.22
C TYR A 225 -3.78 23.39 16.96
N PRO A 226 -4.02 24.71 17.09
CA PRO A 226 -4.02 25.61 15.93
C PRO A 226 -2.66 25.76 15.26
N TYR A 227 -2.68 26.01 13.95
CA TYR A 227 -1.48 26.25 13.16
C TYR A 227 -0.80 27.59 13.48
N SER A 228 0.54 27.56 13.60
CA SER A 228 1.37 28.70 13.99
C SER A 228 2.53 28.99 13.04
N ALA A 229 2.68 28.20 11.97
CA ALA A 229 3.72 28.33 10.94
C ALA A 229 5.17 28.38 11.48
N LYS A 230 5.43 27.70 12.60
CA LYS A 230 6.77 27.53 13.19
C LYS A 230 6.84 26.22 13.96
N SER A 231 8.03 25.64 14.10
CA SER A 231 8.22 24.50 14.99
C SER A 231 8.08 24.94 16.45
N GLY A 232 7.26 24.24 17.20
CA GLY A 232 7.00 24.43 18.62
C GLY A 232 7.44 23.23 19.46
N LEU A 233 7.09 23.28 20.74
CA LEU A 233 7.26 22.14 21.64
C LEU A 233 6.17 21.11 21.36
N CYS A 234 6.56 19.85 21.19
CA CYS A 234 5.62 18.75 21.05
C CYS A 234 4.73 18.62 22.29
N ARG A 235 3.41 18.62 22.08
CA ARG A 235 2.40 18.36 23.10
C ARG A 235 1.43 17.32 22.58
N ILE A 236 1.57 16.09 23.06
CA ILE A 236 0.60 15.03 22.83
C ILE A 236 -0.33 14.96 24.04
N ASP A 237 -1.60 14.73 23.78
CA ASP A 237 -2.64 14.61 24.78
C ASP A 237 -3.57 13.44 24.38
N GLU A 238 -4.17 12.78 25.38
CA GLU A 238 -4.96 11.56 25.18
C GLU A 238 -6.45 11.84 24.98
N SER A 239 -6.88 13.11 25.00
CA SER A 239 -8.27 13.50 24.85
C SER A 239 -8.84 13.15 23.48
N PRO A 240 -10.17 13.01 23.36
CA PRO A 240 -10.82 12.80 22.06
C PRO A 240 -10.48 13.87 21.02
N ALA A 241 -10.22 15.11 21.45
CA ALA A 241 -9.86 16.21 20.56
C ALA A 241 -8.47 16.02 19.92
N PHE A 242 -7.56 15.31 20.58
CA PHE A 242 -6.23 14.97 20.07
C PHE A 242 -6.20 13.69 19.23
N LYS A 243 -7.28 12.91 19.25
CA LYS A 243 -7.45 11.65 18.51
C LYS A 243 -8.56 11.70 17.45
N ALA A 244 -8.86 12.90 16.95
CA ALA A 244 -9.96 13.10 16.01
C ALA A 244 -9.69 12.59 14.60
N GLY A 245 -8.43 12.62 14.16
CA GLY A 245 -7.96 11.98 12.93
C GLY A 245 -7.20 10.70 13.25
N TYR A 246 -7.51 9.62 12.55
CA TYR A 246 -6.79 8.35 12.70
C TYR A 246 -6.72 7.62 11.37
N ILE A 247 -5.70 6.78 11.22
CA ILE A 247 -5.57 5.89 10.07
C ILE A 247 -5.26 4.48 10.57
N HIS A 248 -5.76 3.47 9.86
CA HIS A 248 -5.37 2.09 10.08
C HIS A 248 -3.97 1.81 9.53
N THR A 249 -3.72 2.26 8.30
CA THR A 249 -2.42 2.13 7.63
C THR A 249 -2.32 3.11 6.46
N PHE A 250 -1.21 3.09 5.73
CA PHE A 250 -1.02 3.83 4.48
C PHE A 250 -0.28 2.95 3.48
N TYR A 251 -0.40 3.27 2.19
CA TYR A 251 0.27 2.56 1.10
C TYR A 251 0.91 3.54 0.14
N PHE A 252 2.10 3.18 -0.34
CA PHE A 252 2.68 3.81 -1.52
C PHE A 252 1.96 3.31 -2.76
N VAL A 253 1.62 4.24 -3.64
CA VAL A 253 1.25 3.91 -5.02
C VAL A 253 2.55 3.57 -5.75
N GLN A 254 2.50 2.64 -6.70
CA GLN A 254 3.65 2.32 -7.52
C GLN A 254 4.20 3.60 -8.16
N SER A 255 5.48 3.89 -7.89
CA SER A 255 6.12 5.09 -8.42
C SER A 255 6.22 5.02 -9.93
N LYS A 256 6.29 6.20 -10.56
CA LYS A 256 6.49 6.36 -12.02
C LYS A 256 5.39 5.71 -12.88
N SER A 257 4.20 5.53 -12.32
CA SER A 257 3.04 4.95 -13.02
C SER A 257 1.83 5.86 -12.93
N GLU A 258 1.46 6.49 -14.05
CA GLU A 258 0.22 7.26 -14.13
C GLU A 258 -1.01 6.38 -13.91
N HIS A 259 -0.98 5.15 -14.44
CA HIS A 259 -2.08 4.21 -14.30
C HIS A 259 -2.38 3.89 -12.83
N GLU A 260 -1.34 3.62 -12.04
CA GLU A 260 -1.50 3.34 -10.62
C GLU A 260 -1.92 4.57 -9.83
N LEU A 261 -1.45 5.78 -10.19
CA LEU A 261 -1.95 7.02 -9.59
C LEU A 261 -3.43 7.26 -9.94
N LYS A 262 -3.86 7.02 -11.18
CA LYS A 262 -5.27 7.12 -11.58
C LYS A 262 -6.15 6.15 -10.80
N LYS A 263 -5.70 4.90 -10.63
CA LYS A 263 -6.40 3.90 -9.81
C LYS A 263 -6.51 4.34 -8.35
N ALA A 264 -5.42 4.81 -7.75
CA ALA A 264 -5.44 5.28 -6.37
C ALA A 264 -6.41 6.48 -6.21
N LEU A 265 -6.38 7.42 -7.15
CA LEU A 265 -7.27 8.58 -7.16
C LEU A 265 -8.75 8.20 -7.36
N ALA A 266 -9.07 7.08 -8.00
CA ALA A 266 -10.45 6.59 -8.08
C ALA A 266 -11.04 6.23 -6.70
N THR A 267 -10.20 6.03 -5.68
CA THR A 267 -10.64 5.71 -4.30
C THR A 267 -10.66 6.92 -3.36
N GLY A 268 -10.02 8.02 -3.74
CA GLY A 268 -9.89 9.21 -2.90
C GLY A 268 -8.57 9.97 -3.17
N PRO A 269 -8.39 11.17 -2.57
CA PRO A 269 -7.18 11.95 -2.74
C PRO A 269 -5.89 11.23 -2.30
N VAL A 270 -4.78 11.57 -2.95
CA VAL A 270 -3.46 10.94 -2.78
C VAL A 270 -2.41 12.00 -2.51
N SER A 271 -1.63 11.86 -1.46
CA SER A 271 -0.50 12.75 -1.17
C SER A 271 0.61 12.51 -2.19
N VAL A 272 1.15 13.59 -2.77
CA VAL A 272 2.17 13.52 -3.83
C VAL A 272 3.31 14.48 -3.53
N ALA A 273 4.52 14.09 -3.92
CA ALA A 273 5.70 14.94 -3.89
C ALA A 273 5.84 15.72 -5.20
N LEU A 274 6.39 16.94 -5.14
CA LEU A 274 6.45 17.87 -6.27
C LEU A 274 7.77 18.66 -6.30
N ARG A 275 8.23 18.96 -7.50
CA ARG A 275 9.26 19.96 -7.81
C ARG A 275 8.58 21.31 -7.95
N ALA A 276 8.53 22.09 -6.88
CA ALA A 276 7.79 23.36 -6.85
C ALA A 276 8.70 24.60 -6.86
N SER A 277 10.00 24.42 -7.10
CA SER A 277 11.00 25.50 -7.03
C SER A 277 11.07 26.36 -8.29
N SER A 278 10.53 25.89 -9.42
CA SER A 278 10.56 26.61 -10.69
C SER A 278 9.77 27.92 -10.64
N PHE A 279 10.13 28.85 -11.53
CA PHE A 279 9.45 30.14 -11.61
C PHE A 279 7.98 29.97 -11.98
N SER A 280 7.68 29.11 -12.98
CA SER A 280 6.30 28.88 -13.43
C SER A 280 5.45 28.22 -12.36
N PHE A 281 6.01 27.30 -11.55
CA PHE A 281 5.25 26.73 -10.43
C PHE A 281 4.96 27.81 -9.38
N ARG A 282 5.99 28.54 -8.90
CA ARG A 282 5.81 29.54 -7.83
C ARG A 282 4.83 30.66 -8.20
N HIS A 283 4.77 31.05 -9.47
CA HIS A 283 3.92 32.14 -9.96
C HIS A 283 2.71 31.65 -10.77
N TYR A 284 2.41 30.36 -10.74
CA TYR A 284 1.26 29.78 -11.41
C TYR A 284 -0.03 30.52 -11.04
N LYS A 285 -0.86 30.81 -12.05
CA LYS A 285 -2.16 31.49 -11.91
C LYS A 285 -3.32 30.65 -12.44
N SER A 286 -3.17 30.06 -13.61
CA SER A 286 -4.23 29.28 -14.27
C SER A 286 -3.70 28.45 -15.43
N GLY A 287 -4.52 27.52 -15.93
CA GLY A 287 -4.22 26.67 -17.08
C GLY A 287 -3.47 25.40 -16.68
N VAL A 288 -3.00 24.61 -17.65
CA VAL A 288 -2.21 23.40 -17.36
C VAL A 288 -0.73 23.75 -17.37
N LEU A 289 -0.05 23.60 -16.24
CA LEU A 289 1.40 23.77 -16.13
C LEU A 289 2.12 22.62 -16.85
N LYS A 290 3.03 22.94 -17.77
CA LYS A 290 3.81 21.98 -18.56
C LYS A 290 5.22 22.49 -18.83
N GLY A 291 6.24 21.64 -18.72
CA GLY A 291 7.58 21.88 -19.25
C GLY A 291 8.46 22.82 -18.43
N ASP A 292 8.07 23.20 -17.21
CA ASP A 292 8.90 24.04 -16.32
C ASP A 292 8.82 23.55 -14.87
N CYS A 293 9.42 22.38 -14.62
CA CYS A 293 9.56 21.81 -13.30
C CYS A 293 10.89 21.04 -13.12
N SER A 294 12.01 21.72 -13.41
CA SER A 294 13.34 21.18 -13.14
C SER A 294 13.72 21.28 -11.65
N GLY A 295 14.72 20.49 -11.23
CA GLY A 295 15.28 20.52 -9.88
C GLY A 295 14.86 19.35 -8.97
N PRO A 296 15.25 19.38 -7.69
CA PRO A 296 14.89 18.35 -6.74
C PRO A 296 13.42 18.46 -6.32
N ILE A 297 12.85 17.35 -5.87
CA ILE A 297 11.59 17.34 -5.13
C ILE A 297 11.77 18.26 -3.91
N SER A 298 10.88 19.25 -3.78
CA SER A 298 11.01 20.31 -2.77
C SER A 298 9.71 20.59 -2.02
N HIS A 299 8.61 19.97 -2.45
CA HIS A 299 7.28 20.29 -1.95
C HIS A 299 6.36 19.06 -1.93
N ALA A 300 5.28 19.14 -1.18
CA ALA A 300 4.22 18.13 -1.15
C ALA A 300 2.88 18.78 -1.44
N GLY A 301 2.09 18.13 -2.29
CA GLY A 301 0.72 18.52 -2.62
C GLY A 301 -0.24 17.36 -2.38
N LEU A 302 -1.52 17.62 -2.57
CA LEU A 302 -2.54 16.58 -2.52
C LEU A 302 -3.19 16.46 -3.90
N ALA A 303 -2.94 15.36 -4.60
CA ALA A 303 -3.65 15.06 -5.84
C ALA A 303 -5.11 14.75 -5.50
N VAL A 304 -6.02 15.51 -6.10
CA VAL A 304 -7.47 15.44 -5.85
C VAL A 304 -8.26 15.07 -7.10
N GLY A 305 -7.58 14.80 -8.21
CA GLY A 305 -8.25 14.46 -9.44
C GLY A 305 -7.33 14.45 -10.66
N TYR A 306 -7.94 14.19 -11.80
CA TYR A 306 -7.34 14.31 -13.12
C TYR A 306 -8.44 14.54 -14.16
N GLY A 307 -8.07 15.15 -15.28
CA GLY A 307 -8.97 15.39 -16.39
C GLY A 307 -8.22 15.86 -17.63
N ALA A 308 -8.93 16.55 -18.51
CA ALA A 308 -8.36 17.21 -19.67
C ALA A 308 -8.92 18.63 -19.80
N GLN A 309 -8.09 19.56 -20.27
CA GLN A 309 -8.48 20.92 -20.59
C GLN A 309 -7.80 21.30 -21.90
N ASP A 310 -8.58 21.77 -22.88
CA ASP A 310 -8.07 22.23 -24.18
C ASP A 310 -7.17 21.18 -24.88
N GLY A 311 -7.52 19.90 -24.75
CA GLY A 311 -6.75 18.78 -25.31
C GLY A 311 -5.51 18.36 -24.50
N ILE A 312 -5.22 19.03 -23.38
CA ILE A 312 -4.10 18.71 -22.49
C ILE A 312 -4.62 17.97 -21.26
N GLU A 313 -4.18 16.73 -21.07
CA GLU A 313 -4.48 15.95 -19.88
C GLU A 313 -3.74 16.53 -18.66
N TYR A 314 -4.36 16.52 -17.49
CA TYR A 314 -3.77 17.07 -16.27
C TYR A 314 -4.10 16.27 -15.01
N TRP A 315 -3.24 16.42 -14.01
CA TRP A 315 -3.49 16.13 -12.60
C TRP A 315 -3.98 17.39 -11.90
N LEU A 316 -5.05 17.28 -11.10
CA LEU A 316 -5.53 18.36 -10.25
C LEU A 316 -4.94 18.20 -8.86
N VAL A 317 -4.23 19.22 -8.38
CA VAL A 317 -3.52 19.17 -7.10
C VAL A 317 -3.95 20.35 -6.22
N LYS A 318 -4.35 20.05 -4.99
CA LYS A 318 -4.55 21.03 -3.92
C LYS A 318 -3.19 21.43 -3.34
N ASN A 319 -2.92 22.73 -3.29
CA ASN A 319 -1.72 23.30 -2.67
C ASN A 319 -2.02 23.84 -1.26
N SER A 320 -0.98 24.30 -0.56
CA SER A 320 -1.03 24.85 0.79
C SER A 320 -0.43 26.26 0.88
N TRP A 321 -0.55 27.06 -0.19
CA TRP A 321 -0.05 28.45 -0.27
C TRP A 321 -1.18 29.48 -0.31
N GLY A 322 -2.32 29.15 0.32
CA GLY A 322 -3.50 29.99 0.36
C GLY A 322 -4.30 30.02 -0.95
N ALA A 323 -5.54 30.49 -0.86
CA ALA A 323 -6.47 30.51 -1.98
C ALA A 323 -6.12 31.56 -3.07
N ASN A 324 -5.24 32.52 -2.76
CA ASN A 324 -4.83 33.56 -3.71
C ASN A 324 -3.74 33.11 -4.70
N TRP A 325 -3.18 31.91 -4.47
CA TRP A 325 -2.20 31.30 -5.36
C TRP A 325 -2.89 30.33 -6.33
N GLY A 326 -2.45 30.29 -7.60
CA GLY A 326 -3.02 29.41 -8.61
C GLY A 326 -4.52 29.59 -8.84
N GLU A 327 -5.18 28.50 -9.22
CA GLU A 327 -6.64 28.46 -9.41
C GLU A 327 -7.33 28.25 -8.06
N SER A 328 -7.49 29.31 -7.28
CA SER A 328 -8.10 29.26 -5.94
C SER A 328 -7.39 28.31 -4.97
N GLY A 329 -6.05 28.23 -5.04
CA GLY A 329 -5.23 27.32 -4.24
C GLY A 329 -4.94 25.96 -4.88
N TYR A 330 -5.36 25.76 -6.12
CA TYR A 330 -5.14 24.53 -6.88
C TYR A 330 -4.24 24.78 -8.09
N ILE A 331 -3.64 23.70 -8.58
CA ILE A 331 -2.84 23.68 -9.80
C ILE A 331 -3.21 22.48 -10.66
N LYS A 332 -3.23 22.69 -11.98
CA LYS A 332 -3.29 21.62 -12.96
C LYS A 332 -1.89 21.37 -13.50
N ILE A 333 -1.38 20.16 -13.33
CA ILE A 333 -0.05 19.73 -13.77
C ILE A 333 -0.23 18.79 -14.95
N ALA A 334 0.49 19.00 -16.06
CA ALA A 334 0.35 18.18 -17.25
C ALA A 334 0.56 16.69 -16.96
N ARG A 335 -0.26 15.86 -17.62
CA ARG A 335 -0.18 14.40 -17.61
C ARG A 335 0.28 13.92 -18.99
N GLY A 336 0.86 12.72 -19.06
CA GLY A 336 1.42 12.13 -20.28
C GLY A 336 2.82 12.65 -20.61
N VAL A 337 3.50 13.29 -19.66
CA VAL A 337 4.83 13.90 -19.83
C VAL A 337 5.85 13.16 -18.97
N ASN A 338 6.91 12.63 -19.61
CA ASN A 338 7.95 11.82 -18.95
C ASN A 338 9.37 12.33 -19.30
N GLU A 339 9.59 13.63 -19.29
CA GLU A 339 10.80 14.22 -19.89
C GLU A 339 12.06 14.24 -18.99
N LEU A 340 11.94 13.97 -17.68
CA LEU A 340 13.08 14.04 -16.75
C LEU A 340 13.61 12.65 -16.33
N ASP A 341 12.88 11.95 -15.46
CA ASP A 341 13.32 10.72 -14.78
C ASP A 341 12.16 9.71 -14.65
N ASN A 342 11.17 9.84 -15.53
CA ASN A 342 9.88 9.13 -15.51
C ASN A 342 9.04 9.37 -14.25
N SER A 343 9.31 10.42 -13.46
CA SER A 343 8.47 10.80 -12.32
C SER A 343 7.26 11.67 -12.68
N GLY A 344 6.93 11.79 -13.98
CA GLY A 344 5.88 12.69 -14.45
C GLY A 344 6.27 14.17 -14.39
N GLU A 345 5.45 15.04 -14.98
CA GLU A 345 5.59 16.49 -14.88
C GLU A 345 5.65 16.91 -13.39
N CYS A 346 6.62 17.76 -13.06
CA CYS A 346 6.91 18.20 -11.70
C CYS A 346 7.15 17.09 -10.67
N GLY A 347 7.43 15.87 -11.11
CA GLY A 347 7.75 14.75 -10.21
C GLY A 347 6.57 14.16 -9.46
N ILE A 348 5.34 14.43 -9.90
CA ILE A 348 4.11 14.00 -9.23
C ILE A 348 3.99 12.48 -9.02
N LEU A 349 4.63 11.68 -9.87
CA LEU A 349 4.66 10.21 -9.79
C LEU A 349 5.83 9.67 -8.95
N ALA A 350 6.68 10.53 -8.38
CA ALA A 350 7.87 10.09 -7.65
C ALA A 350 7.50 9.36 -6.34
N GLU A 351 6.71 10.00 -5.48
CA GLU A 351 6.37 9.49 -4.15
C GLU A 351 4.86 9.62 -3.81
N PRO A 352 3.95 9.07 -4.65
CA PRO A 352 2.53 9.04 -4.33
C PRO A 352 2.23 8.07 -3.17
N VAL A 353 1.50 8.54 -2.16
CA VAL A 353 1.15 7.78 -0.94
C VAL A 353 -0.23 8.17 -0.44
N PHE A 354 -1.01 7.23 0.07
CA PHE A 354 -2.35 7.51 0.59
C PHE A 354 -2.67 6.74 1.88
N PRO A 355 -3.50 7.32 2.78
CA PRO A 355 -3.92 6.66 4.00
C PRO A 355 -5.18 5.81 3.80
N VAL A 356 -5.35 4.82 4.65
CA VAL A 356 -6.54 3.98 4.80
C VAL A 356 -7.08 4.17 6.20
N LEU A 357 -8.32 4.71 6.34
CA LEU A 357 -8.93 5.00 7.64
C LEU A 357 -9.48 3.76 8.34
N ASN A 358 -10.01 2.79 7.60
CA ASN A 358 -10.61 1.58 8.14
C ASN A 358 -10.34 0.38 7.22
N SER A 359 -10.08 -0.81 7.80
CA SER A 359 -9.93 -2.06 7.05
C SER A 359 -11.23 -2.50 6.34
N ALA A 360 -12.40 -1.99 6.74
CA ALA A 360 -13.69 -2.29 6.13
C ALA A 360 -13.83 -1.81 4.66
N LEU A 361 -13.00 -0.89 4.18
CA LEU A 361 -13.00 -0.43 2.78
C LEU A 361 -12.27 -1.36 1.82
N LEU A 362 -11.48 -2.30 2.34
CA LEU A 362 -10.94 -3.42 1.55
C LEU A 362 -11.96 -4.55 1.38
N THR A 363 -13.17 -4.37 1.90
CA THR A 363 -14.21 -5.39 1.90
C THR A 363 -15.56 -4.82 1.49
N THR A 364 -15.64 -3.67 0.80
CA THR A 364 -16.90 -3.09 0.30
C THR A 364 -16.79 -2.34 -1.05
N VAL A 365 -16.45 -3.02 -2.16
CA VAL A 365 -17.08 -2.79 -3.49
C VAL A 365 -17.11 -4.08 -4.28
#